data_AF-A0A850A5W0-F1
#
_entry.id   AF-A0A850A5W0-F1
#
_cell.length_a   1.000
_cell.length_b   1.000
_cell.length_c   1.000
_cell.angle_alpha   90.00
_cell.angle_beta   90.00
_cell.angle_gamma   90.00
#
_symmetry.space_group_name_H-M   'P 1'
#
loop_
_entity.id
_entity.type
_entity.pdbx_description
1 polymer ?
#
loop_
_entity_poly.entity_id
_entity_poly.type
_entity_poly.pdbx_seq_one_letter_code
_entity_poly.pdbx_strand_id
1 'polypeptide(L)'
;MHRLSARGSLRGCRHRAALIAALASSAAWAADVEPPGVYEVVIDAALARLPVEFRSVYLPHREALLAHATGQGSGRFAGSPVLTRADSHYLMLDAAAESADFPRERGKASKLLSDRGKREGGALPWVLGEQCDALVEAIRARNEPEIARLSGVVLHLAVDAGLPFNTTAHRRGPTAAQLTLPENQPEDEGMLDTDARTRAQDGLIRRHRGVLGAFLEESGTECAAIEDVVEASFASMMAASAALDALVEADRELLSRWDIRDGVSYCAVRETFLAELDHDALPIVRARLDESACFCAGLLVYAASRGMERPNVVAGSSPTAPRPEALAGSRPQGRPEPGAKPAATVETKPAVSFIGSKNSTKFHVPGCRWATNIKPDNRVIFGSAAEARAAGREPCSTCDPKD
;
A
#
# COMPACT_ATOMS: atom_id res chain seq x y z
N MET A 1 -43.42 9.84 46.84
CA MET A 1 -42.38 10.83 47.17
C MET A 1 -41.15 10.11 47.69
N HIS A 2 -40.04 10.13 46.95
CA HIS A 2 -38.67 10.41 47.40
C HIS A 2 -37.68 9.93 46.33
N ARG A 3 -37.12 10.91 45.61
CA ARG A 3 -35.96 10.74 44.74
C ARG A 3 -34.74 10.59 45.63
N LEU A 4 -33.94 9.53 45.43
CA LEU A 4 -32.58 9.43 45.94
C LEU A 4 -31.60 9.66 44.80
N SER A 5 -30.58 10.43 45.14
CA SER A 5 -29.69 11.23 44.28
C SER A 5 -28.51 10.40 43.77
N ALA A 6 -28.39 10.27 42.45
CA ALA A 6 -27.17 9.82 41.76
C ALA A 6 -26.19 11.01 41.67
N ARG A 7 -25.38 11.22 42.71
CA ARG A 7 -24.29 12.23 42.72
C ARG A 7 -22.92 11.68 43.12
N GLY A 8 -22.74 10.36 43.10
CA GLY A 8 -21.48 9.69 43.46
C GLY A 8 -20.91 8.85 42.32
N SER A 9 -20.44 9.46 41.23
CA SER A 9 -19.62 8.75 40.22
C SER A 9 -18.71 9.70 39.41
N LEU A 10 -19.11 10.96 39.19
CA LEU A 10 -18.36 11.90 38.33
C LEU A 10 -17.04 12.45 38.92
N ARG A 11 -16.75 12.29 40.22
CA ARG A 11 -15.51 12.81 40.84
C ARG A 11 -14.32 11.86 40.72
N GLY A 12 -14.56 10.56 40.57
CA GLY A 12 -13.50 9.55 40.40
C GLY A 12 -12.86 9.58 39.01
N CYS A 13 -13.67 9.76 37.95
CA CYS A 13 -13.17 9.81 36.57
C CYS A 13 -12.35 11.07 36.26
N ARG A 14 -12.70 12.21 36.90
CA ARG A 14 -11.96 13.48 36.72
C ARG A 14 -10.52 13.45 37.23
N HIS A 15 -10.22 12.63 38.25
CA HIS A 15 -8.86 12.51 38.78
C HIS A 15 -7.95 11.62 37.92
N ARG A 16 -8.51 10.65 37.18
CA ARG A 16 -7.77 9.85 36.19
C ARG A 16 -7.53 10.61 34.88
N ALA A 17 -8.53 11.36 34.41
CA ALA A 17 -8.41 12.21 33.21
C ALA A 17 -7.35 13.31 33.35
N ALA A 18 -7.23 13.92 34.54
CA ALA A 18 -6.23 14.94 34.82
C ALA A 18 -4.78 14.41 34.86
N LEU A 19 -4.59 13.12 35.17
CA LEU A 19 -3.25 12.51 35.19
C LEU A 19 -2.77 12.12 33.78
N ILE A 20 -3.70 11.78 32.87
CA ILE A 20 -3.38 11.38 31.48
C ILE A 20 -3.07 12.61 30.62
N ALA A 21 -3.74 13.75 30.86
CA ALA A 21 -3.49 15.00 30.14
C ALA A 21 -2.07 15.60 30.40
N ALA A 22 -1.41 15.22 31.49
CA ALA A 22 -0.10 15.76 31.87
C ALA A 22 1.08 15.15 31.10
N LEU A 23 0.88 14.05 30.35
CA LEU A 23 1.94 13.40 29.56
C LEU A 23 1.99 13.85 28.09
N ALA A 24 1.07 14.73 27.66
CA ALA A 24 0.95 15.16 26.27
C ALA A 24 1.71 16.45 25.91
N SER A 25 2.51 17.01 26.81
CA SER A 25 3.16 18.31 26.59
C SER A 25 4.68 18.27 26.73
N SER A 26 5.36 17.64 25.76
CA SER A 26 6.74 17.99 25.42
C SER A 26 7.15 17.42 24.05
N ALA A 27 6.65 18.00 22.98
CA ALA A 27 7.24 17.84 21.64
C ALA A 27 6.85 19.04 20.75
N ALA A 28 7.29 20.24 21.16
CA ALA A 28 7.44 21.31 20.21
C ALA A 28 8.81 21.12 19.54
N TRP A 29 8.82 20.94 18.21
CA TRP A 29 9.82 21.36 17.19
C TRP A 29 9.86 20.37 16.01
N ALA A 30 9.06 20.65 14.98
CA ALA A 30 9.32 20.44 13.54
C ALA A 30 8.01 20.74 12.79
N ALA A 31 7.69 22.02 12.62
CA ALA A 31 6.62 22.44 11.73
C ALA A 31 7.10 22.30 10.27
N ASP A 32 6.24 21.76 9.41
CA ASP A 32 6.32 21.70 7.93
C ASP A 32 6.62 20.35 7.27
N VAL A 33 6.73 19.24 8.00
CA VAL A 33 6.65 17.89 7.40
C VAL A 33 5.39 17.22 7.91
N GLU A 34 4.46 16.88 6.99
CA GLU A 34 3.31 16.06 7.37
C GLU A 34 3.84 14.73 7.91
N PRO A 35 3.47 14.33 9.14
CA PRO A 35 4.01 13.13 9.72
C PRO A 35 3.64 11.89 8.90
N PRO A 36 4.54 10.90 8.82
CA PRO A 36 4.40 9.74 7.96
C PRO A 36 3.10 8.96 8.22
N GLY A 37 2.52 8.41 7.16
CA GLY A 37 1.39 7.50 7.25
C GLY A 37 1.78 6.13 7.81
N VAL A 38 0.79 5.25 7.96
CA VAL A 38 0.98 3.89 8.51
C VAL A 38 2.01 3.09 7.70
N TYR A 39 1.98 3.23 6.37
CA TYR A 39 2.85 2.50 5.47
C TYR A 39 4.29 2.93 5.65
N GLU A 40 4.56 4.24 5.65
CA GLU A 40 5.89 4.79 5.83
C GLU A 40 6.50 4.34 7.16
N VAL A 41 5.76 4.48 8.26
CA VAL A 41 6.21 4.10 9.61
C VAL A 41 6.57 2.62 9.69
N VAL A 42 5.71 1.72 9.18
CA VAL A 42 5.95 0.27 9.23
C VAL A 42 7.08 -0.14 8.29
N ILE A 43 7.14 0.43 7.08
CA ILE A 43 8.15 0.10 6.08
C ILE A 43 9.54 0.55 6.54
N ASP A 44 9.66 1.74 7.12
CA ASP A 44 10.95 2.21 7.63
C ASP A 44 11.48 1.33 8.76
N ALA A 45 10.60 0.93 9.69
CA ALA A 45 10.96 -0.04 10.72
C ALA A 45 11.38 -1.39 10.11
N ALA A 46 10.67 -1.88 9.09
CA ALA A 46 11.03 -3.12 8.40
C ALA A 46 12.40 -3.04 7.72
N LEU A 47 12.70 -1.92 7.03
CA LEU A 47 14.00 -1.70 6.37
C LEU A 47 15.15 -1.61 7.37
N ALA A 48 14.91 -0.99 8.54
CA ALA A 48 15.90 -0.92 9.62
C ALA A 48 16.25 -2.31 10.20
N ARG A 49 15.26 -3.22 10.23
CA ARG A 49 15.39 -4.60 10.72
C ARG A 49 16.05 -5.56 9.74
N LEU A 50 16.31 -5.14 8.51
CA LEU A 50 16.96 -6.00 7.52
C LEU A 50 18.37 -6.41 8.00
N PRO A 51 18.71 -7.71 7.91
CA PRO A 51 20.09 -8.17 8.02
C PRO A 51 20.99 -7.44 7.02
N VAL A 52 22.24 -7.18 7.42
CA VAL A 52 23.16 -6.29 6.69
C VAL A 52 23.40 -6.74 5.24
N GLU A 53 23.39 -8.04 5.01
CA GLU A 53 23.58 -8.70 3.72
C GLU A 53 22.47 -8.41 2.70
N PHE A 54 21.25 -8.09 3.14
CA PHE A 54 20.11 -7.81 2.25
C PHE A 54 19.87 -6.32 2.02
N ARG A 55 20.50 -5.45 2.82
CA ARG A 55 20.31 -3.99 2.74
C ARG A 55 20.69 -3.42 1.39
N SER A 56 21.71 -3.97 0.73
CA SER A 56 22.17 -3.52 -0.58
C SER A 56 21.15 -3.73 -1.70
N VAL A 57 20.18 -4.64 -1.53
CA VAL A 57 19.11 -4.89 -2.51
C VAL A 57 18.03 -3.82 -2.45
N TYR A 58 17.71 -3.31 -1.26
CA TYR A 58 16.51 -2.50 -1.06
C TYR A 58 16.80 -1.03 -0.71
N LEU A 59 17.81 -0.75 0.10
CA LEU A 59 18.08 0.62 0.56
C LEU A 59 18.41 1.60 -0.58
N PRO A 60 19.11 1.21 -1.67
CA PRO A 60 19.28 2.10 -2.83
C PRO A 60 17.95 2.53 -3.49
N HIS A 61 16.87 1.78 -3.26
CA HIS A 61 15.54 2.04 -3.83
C HIS A 61 14.54 2.59 -2.82
N ARG A 62 14.97 2.94 -1.59
CA ARG A 62 14.04 3.30 -0.49
C ARG A 62 13.00 4.35 -0.88
N GLU A 63 13.40 5.42 -1.56
CA GLU A 63 12.47 6.47 -1.97
C GLU A 63 11.43 5.95 -2.98
N ALA A 64 11.88 5.25 -4.01
CA ALA A 64 11.02 4.71 -5.06
C ALA A 64 10.06 3.63 -4.52
N LEU A 65 10.54 2.71 -3.67
CA LEU A 65 9.68 1.68 -3.10
C LEU A 65 8.64 2.28 -2.13
N LEU A 66 8.99 3.32 -1.35
CA LEU A 66 8.04 4.01 -0.49
C LEU A 66 6.97 4.74 -1.32
N ALA A 67 7.36 5.40 -2.41
CA ALA A 67 6.41 6.04 -3.32
C ALA A 67 5.42 5.03 -3.92
N HIS A 68 5.90 3.85 -4.30
CA HIS A 68 5.05 2.76 -4.78
C HIS A 68 4.12 2.18 -3.70
N ALA A 69 4.62 2.02 -2.47
CA ALA A 69 3.84 1.49 -1.36
C ALA A 69 2.74 2.45 -0.87
N THR A 70 3.00 3.75 -0.93
CA THR A 70 2.08 4.78 -0.41
C THR A 70 1.16 5.34 -1.50
N GLY A 71 1.51 5.11 -2.77
CA GLY A 71 0.80 5.68 -3.90
C GLY A 71 1.04 7.17 -4.09
N GLN A 72 2.17 7.70 -3.59
CA GLN A 72 2.60 9.08 -3.82
C GLN A 72 2.87 9.30 -5.32
N GLY A 73 2.23 10.32 -5.92
CA GLY A 73 2.35 10.67 -7.35
C GLY A 73 1.02 11.01 -8.04
N SER A 74 1.06 11.27 -9.36
CA SER A 74 -0.14 11.58 -10.16
C SER A 74 -1.04 10.34 -10.33
N GLY A 75 -2.03 10.22 -9.44
CA GLY A 75 -2.99 9.12 -9.39
C GLY A 75 -2.54 8.01 -8.44
N ARG A 76 -3.24 7.87 -7.31
CA ARG A 76 -2.96 6.83 -6.29
C ARG A 76 -2.85 5.46 -6.98
N PHE A 77 -1.68 4.84 -6.90
CA PHE A 77 -1.35 3.54 -7.51
C PHE A 77 -1.55 3.43 -9.04
N ALA A 78 -1.55 4.54 -9.79
CA ALA A 78 -1.79 4.53 -11.24
C ALA A 78 -0.85 3.60 -12.05
N GLY A 79 0.31 3.22 -11.50
CA GLY A 79 1.25 2.26 -12.07
C GLY A 79 1.16 0.82 -11.53
N SER A 80 0.19 0.48 -10.68
CA SER A 80 0.05 -0.86 -10.11
C SER A 80 -1.37 -1.40 -10.27
N PRO A 81 -1.65 -2.22 -11.31
CA PRO A 81 -2.94 -2.87 -11.50
C PRO A 81 -3.39 -3.74 -10.32
N VAL A 82 -2.45 -4.17 -9.47
CA VAL A 82 -2.71 -4.97 -8.28
C VAL A 82 -3.27 -4.12 -7.15
N LEU A 83 -2.69 -2.95 -6.90
CA LEU A 83 -3.11 -2.04 -5.81
C LEU A 83 -4.32 -1.17 -6.18
N THR A 84 -4.74 -1.16 -7.45
CA THR A 84 -6.01 -0.53 -7.87
C THR A 84 -7.21 -1.46 -7.69
N ARG A 85 -6.96 -2.76 -7.51
CA ARG A 85 -7.99 -3.78 -7.30
C ARG A 85 -8.36 -3.85 -5.82
N ALA A 86 -9.61 -3.54 -5.51
CA ALA A 86 -10.10 -3.57 -4.13
C ALA A 86 -9.90 -4.93 -3.45
N ASP A 87 -10.09 -6.04 -4.17
CA ASP A 87 -9.99 -7.41 -3.63
C ASP A 87 -8.56 -7.82 -3.21
N SER A 88 -7.54 -7.06 -3.59
CA SER A 88 -6.16 -7.32 -3.19
C SER A 88 -5.85 -6.96 -1.73
N HIS A 89 -6.63 -6.06 -1.11
CA HIS A 89 -6.27 -5.41 0.16
C HIS A 89 -6.86 -6.06 1.42
N TYR A 90 -7.60 -7.16 1.27
CA TYR A 90 -8.28 -7.79 2.39
C TYR A 90 -8.56 -9.27 2.14
N LEU A 91 -9.01 -9.95 3.20
CA LEU A 91 -9.61 -11.27 3.17
C LEU A 91 -10.62 -11.36 4.31
N MET A 92 -11.88 -11.72 4.01
CA MET A 92 -12.94 -11.84 5.00
C MET A 92 -12.83 -13.18 5.74
N LEU A 93 -11.96 -13.24 6.76
CA LEU A 93 -11.74 -14.45 7.56
C LEU A 93 -12.96 -14.80 8.42
N ASP A 94 -13.70 -13.79 8.89
CA ASP A 94 -14.94 -13.92 9.66
C ASP A 94 -16.08 -14.59 8.87
N ALA A 95 -16.04 -14.56 7.54
CA ALA A 95 -16.99 -15.31 6.70
C ALA A 95 -16.87 -16.83 6.87
N ALA A 96 -15.76 -17.30 7.45
CA ALA A 96 -15.52 -18.70 7.77
C ALA A 96 -15.66 -19.03 9.26
N ALA A 97 -16.19 -18.13 10.11
CA ALA A 97 -16.25 -18.30 11.57
C ALA A 97 -16.98 -19.58 12.06
N GLU A 98 -17.73 -20.26 11.19
CA GLU A 98 -18.37 -21.56 11.47
C GLU A 98 -17.51 -22.78 11.05
N SER A 99 -16.36 -22.57 10.41
CA SER A 99 -15.40 -23.58 9.99
C SER A 99 -14.16 -23.48 10.87
N ALA A 100 -13.68 -24.61 11.40
CA ALA A 100 -12.50 -24.64 12.25
C ALA A 100 -11.22 -24.15 11.53
N ASP A 101 -11.16 -24.30 10.20
CA ASP A 101 -10.03 -23.87 9.37
C ASP A 101 -10.50 -23.11 8.11
N PHE A 102 -9.84 -21.98 7.82
CA PHE A 102 -10.00 -21.24 6.56
C PHE A 102 -9.15 -21.90 5.45
N PRO A 103 -9.71 -22.20 4.25
CA PRO A 103 -8.96 -22.88 3.21
C PRO A 103 -7.76 -22.07 2.70
N ARG A 104 -6.59 -22.73 2.64
CA ARG A 104 -5.34 -22.14 2.12
C ARG A 104 -5.26 -22.09 0.61
N GLU A 105 -5.95 -23.01 -0.06
CA GLU A 105 -6.04 -23.03 -1.52
C GLU A 105 -7.05 -21.98 -2.01
N ARG A 106 -6.62 -21.08 -2.91
CA ARG A 106 -7.44 -19.97 -3.43
C ARG A 106 -8.80 -20.42 -3.96
N GLY A 107 -8.83 -21.50 -4.76
CA GLY A 107 -10.08 -22.02 -5.33
C GLY A 107 -11.08 -22.48 -4.27
N LYS A 108 -10.61 -23.16 -3.21
CA LYS A 108 -11.44 -23.61 -2.09
C LYS A 108 -11.94 -22.44 -1.26
N ALA A 109 -11.07 -21.46 -0.98
CA ALA A 109 -11.45 -20.24 -0.26
C ALA A 109 -12.49 -19.42 -1.03
N SER A 110 -12.28 -19.19 -2.33
CA SER A 110 -13.24 -18.47 -3.18
C SER A 110 -14.59 -19.19 -3.23
N LYS A 111 -14.59 -20.53 -3.30
CA LYS A 111 -15.82 -21.32 -3.22
C LYS A 111 -16.51 -21.15 -1.87
N LEU A 112 -15.79 -21.30 -0.76
CA LEU A 112 -16.34 -21.11 0.59
C LEU A 112 -16.99 -19.73 0.74
N LEU A 113 -16.29 -18.67 0.34
CA LEU A 113 -16.79 -17.29 0.41
C LEU A 113 -18.03 -17.11 -0.49
N SER A 114 -18.01 -17.65 -1.71
CA SER A 114 -19.15 -17.61 -2.63
C SER A 114 -20.38 -18.33 -2.05
N ASP A 115 -20.20 -19.53 -1.48
CA ASP A 115 -21.27 -20.33 -0.87
C ASP A 115 -21.90 -19.61 0.34
N ARG A 116 -21.13 -18.72 1.00
CA ARG A 116 -21.57 -17.84 2.09
C ARG A 116 -22.10 -16.47 1.61
N GLY A 117 -22.27 -16.26 0.31
CA GLY A 117 -22.76 -15.01 -0.27
C GLY A 117 -21.75 -13.86 -0.29
N LYS A 118 -20.46 -14.15 -0.05
CA LYS A 118 -19.34 -13.19 -0.04
C LYS A 118 -18.49 -13.31 -1.30
N ARG A 119 -19.09 -13.09 -2.48
CA ARG A 119 -18.39 -13.25 -3.78
C ARG A 119 -17.15 -12.36 -3.94
N GLU A 120 -17.08 -11.26 -3.21
CA GLU A 120 -15.92 -10.35 -3.12
C GLU A 120 -15.23 -10.54 -1.76
N GLY A 121 -14.92 -11.78 -1.38
CA GLY A 121 -14.37 -12.09 -0.06
C GLY A 121 -12.89 -11.69 0.14
N GLY A 122 -12.24 -11.12 -0.88
CA GLY A 122 -10.83 -10.72 -0.84
C GLY A 122 -9.87 -11.84 -1.24
N ALA A 123 -8.63 -11.48 -1.57
CA ALA A 123 -7.62 -12.38 -2.10
C ALA A 123 -6.19 -12.09 -1.63
N LEU A 124 -6.02 -11.28 -0.57
CA LEU A 124 -4.72 -10.72 -0.17
C LEU A 124 -3.59 -11.77 -0.08
N PRO A 125 -3.72 -12.92 0.64
CA PRO A 125 -2.58 -13.81 0.83
C PRO A 125 -1.97 -14.36 -0.46
N TRP A 126 -2.83 -14.71 -1.42
CA TRP A 126 -2.38 -15.23 -2.71
C TRP A 126 -1.80 -14.15 -3.60
N VAL A 127 -2.43 -12.96 -3.61
CA VAL A 127 -1.91 -11.83 -4.37
C VAL A 127 -0.53 -11.42 -3.84
N LEU A 128 -0.35 -11.38 -2.52
CA LEU A 128 0.95 -11.13 -1.90
C LEU A 128 2.00 -12.18 -2.29
N GLY A 129 1.64 -13.47 -2.27
CA GLY A 129 2.48 -14.55 -2.78
C GLY A 129 2.94 -14.32 -4.23
N GLU A 130 1.99 -14.06 -5.13
CA GLU A 130 2.25 -13.78 -6.55
C GLU A 130 3.19 -12.57 -6.75
N GLN A 131 3.02 -11.50 -5.97
CA GLN A 131 3.89 -10.32 -6.05
C GLN A 131 5.28 -10.58 -5.46
N CYS A 132 5.38 -11.42 -4.44
CA CYS A 132 6.67 -11.81 -3.85
C CYS A 132 7.46 -12.69 -4.82
N ASP A 133 6.81 -13.63 -5.51
CA ASP A 133 7.44 -14.43 -6.57
C ASP A 133 7.94 -13.55 -7.72
N ALA A 134 7.13 -12.55 -8.13
CA ALA A 134 7.58 -11.58 -9.13
C ALA A 134 8.79 -10.78 -8.64
N LEU A 135 8.86 -10.42 -7.36
CA LEU A 135 10.00 -9.70 -6.78
C LEU A 135 11.26 -10.56 -6.78
N VAL A 136 11.14 -11.86 -6.46
CA VAL A 136 12.23 -12.83 -6.56
C VAL A 136 12.81 -12.84 -7.99
N GLU A 137 11.96 -12.90 -9.01
CA GLU A 137 12.40 -12.87 -10.41
C GLU A 137 13.05 -11.54 -10.79
N ALA A 138 12.52 -10.41 -10.31
CA ALA A 138 13.11 -9.09 -10.55
C ALA A 138 14.52 -8.98 -9.94
N ILE A 139 14.72 -9.49 -8.73
CA ILE A 139 16.03 -9.54 -8.05
C ILE A 139 16.98 -10.44 -8.83
N ARG A 140 16.53 -11.64 -9.23
CA ARG A 140 17.34 -12.58 -10.02
C ARG A 140 17.78 -11.98 -11.36
N ALA A 141 16.90 -11.21 -11.99
CA ALA A 141 17.16 -10.50 -13.24
C ALA A 141 17.95 -9.19 -13.05
N ARG A 142 18.18 -8.74 -11.81
CA ARG A 142 18.78 -7.43 -11.48
C ARG A 142 18.03 -6.26 -12.14
N ASN A 143 16.71 -6.34 -12.15
CA ASN A 143 15.85 -5.33 -12.75
C ASN A 143 15.52 -4.26 -11.70
N GLU A 144 16.43 -3.31 -11.49
CA GLU A 144 16.35 -2.29 -10.45
C GLU A 144 15.01 -1.52 -10.38
N PRO A 145 14.43 -1.02 -11.50
CA PRO A 145 13.11 -0.39 -11.46
C PRO A 145 12.00 -1.31 -10.93
N GLU A 146 12.06 -2.59 -11.30
CA GLU A 146 11.04 -3.56 -10.92
C GLU A 146 11.25 -4.07 -9.50
N ILE A 147 12.49 -4.15 -9.02
CA ILE A 147 12.81 -4.39 -7.61
C ILE A 147 12.17 -3.29 -6.75
N ALA A 148 12.37 -2.01 -7.10
CA ALA A 148 11.76 -0.90 -6.38
C ALA A 148 10.22 -0.98 -6.39
N ARG A 149 9.63 -1.18 -7.57
CA ARG A 149 8.17 -1.25 -7.74
C ARG A 149 7.54 -2.40 -6.99
N LEU A 150 8.05 -3.62 -7.17
CA LEU A 150 7.50 -4.82 -6.54
C LEU A 150 7.77 -4.84 -5.03
N SER A 151 8.91 -4.33 -4.56
CA SER A 151 9.14 -4.15 -3.12
C SER A 151 8.05 -3.27 -2.50
N GLY A 152 7.73 -2.14 -3.14
CA GLY A 152 6.65 -1.26 -2.68
C GLY A 152 5.28 -1.95 -2.66
N VAL A 153 4.94 -2.72 -3.70
CA VAL A 153 3.67 -3.46 -3.77
C VAL A 153 3.59 -4.57 -2.71
N VAL A 154 4.64 -5.36 -2.55
CA VAL A 154 4.73 -6.41 -1.54
C VAL A 154 4.58 -5.82 -0.14
N LEU A 155 5.30 -4.74 0.15
CA LEU A 155 5.24 -4.06 1.45
C LEU A 155 3.85 -3.46 1.72
N HIS A 156 3.20 -2.86 0.71
CA HIS A 156 1.84 -2.36 0.87
C HIS A 156 0.86 -3.46 1.31
N LEU A 157 0.85 -4.57 0.57
CA LEU A 157 -0.02 -5.71 0.84
C LEU A 157 0.32 -6.38 2.18
N ALA A 158 1.60 -6.40 2.56
CA ALA A 158 2.04 -6.93 3.85
C ALA A 158 1.58 -6.06 5.03
N VAL A 159 1.61 -4.73 4.90
CA VAL A 159 1.01 -3.83 5.89
C VAL A 159 -0.50 -4.06 5.97
N ASP A 160 -1.19 -4.18 4.83
CA ASP A 160 -2.63 -4.47 4.80
C ASP A 160 -2.99 -5.78 5.50
N ALA A 161 -2.15 -6.82 5.36
CA ALA A 161 -2.35 -8.11 6.01
C ALA A 161 -2.37 -8.01 7.55
N GLY A 162 -1.57 -7.09 8.11
CA GLY A 162 -1.46 -6.90 9.54
C GLY A 162 -2.48 -5.91 10.13
N LEU A 163 -3.33 -5.29 9.31
CA LEU A 163 -4.37 -4.37 9.77
C LEU A 163 -5.66 -5.12 10.13
N PRO A 164 -6.13 -5.09 11.40
CA PRO A 164 -7.29 -5.85 11.84
C PRO A 164 -8.55 -5.69 10.98
N PHE A 165 -8.90 -4.47 10.57
CA PHE A 165 -10.12 -4.23 9.78
C PHE A 165 -10.05 -4.71 8.32
N ASN A 166 -8.88 -5.17 7.86
CA ASN A 166 -8.72 -5.80 6.54
C ASN A 166 -8.96 -7.32 6.59
N THR A 167 -9.36 -7.87 7.74
CA THR A 167 -9.60 -9.31 7.94
C THR A 167 -11.08 -9.69 8.03
N THR A 168 -11.98 -8.71 7.87
CA THR A 168 -13.41 -8.84 8.16
C THR A 168 -14.30 -8.34 7.03
N ALA A 169 -15.49 -8.93 6.89
CA ALA A 169 -16.57 -8.39 6.07
C ALA A 169 -17.10 -7.05 6.59
N HIS A 170 -17.00 -6.80 7.90
CA HIS A 170 -17.41 -5.58 8.58
C HIS A 170 -16.30 -4.54 8.59
N ARG A 171 -15.90 -4.06 7.41
CA ARG A 171 -14.75 -3.15 7.24
C ARG A 171 -14.88 -1.79 7.95
N ARG A 172 -16.09 -1.40 8.38
CA ARG A 172 -16.35 -0.22 9.24
C ARG A 172 -16.60 -0.59 10.71
N GLY A 173 -16.45 -1.87 11.05
CA GLY A 173 -16.87 -2.45 12.31
C GLY A 173 -18.38 -2.75 12.39
N PRO A 174 -18.84 -3.22 13.56
CA PRO A 174 -20.23 -3.59 13.79
C PRO A 174 -21.17 -2.41 13.54
N THR A 175 -22.38 -2.69 13.07
CA THR A 175 -23.42 -1.65 12.86
C THR A 175 -23.71 -0.86 14.12
N ALA A 176 -23.65 -1.50 15.30
CA ALA A 176 -23.85 -0.84 16.59
C ALA A 176 -22.77 0.20 16.93
N ALA A 177 -21.61 0.14 16.28
CA ALA A 177 -20.52 1.10 16.44
C ALA A 177 -20.52 2.17 15.33
N GLN A 178 -21.48 2.16 14.41
CA GLN A 178 -21.61 3.18 13.37
C GLN A 178 -22.51 4.32 13.86
N LEU A 179 -21.96 5.53 13.87
CA LEU A 179 -22.61 6.74 14.34
C LEU A 179 -23.21 7.52 13.17
N THR A 180 -24.48 7.89 13.29
CA THR A 180 -25.15 8.78 12.33
C THR A 180 -24.84 10.23 12.63
N LEU A 181 -24.48 11.00 11.59
CA LEU A 181 -24.28 12.45 11.71
C LEU A 181 -25.59 13.21 11.42
N PRO A 182 -25.80 14.40 12.03
CA PRO A 182 -26.91 15.28 11.66
C PRO A 182 -26.77 15.79 10.22
N GLU A 183 -27.89 15.93 9.50
CA GLU A 183 -27.93 16.35 8.08
C GLU A 183 -27.30 17.73 7.78
N ASN A 184 -27.13 18.59 8.79
CA ASN A 184 -26.72 20.00 8.62
C ASN A 184 -25.39 20.37 9.31
N GLN A 185 -24.52 19.41 9.63
CA GLN A 185 -23.18 19.74 10.14
C GLN A 185 -22.22 20.14 9.01
N PRO A 186 -21.41 21.20 9.18
CA PRO A 186 -20.45 21.62 8.17
C PRO A 186 -19.40 20.52 7.94
N GLU A 187 -19.15 20.22 6.66
CA GLU A 187 -18.18 19.20 6.20
C GLU A 187 -16.74 19.47 6.67
N ASP A 188 -16.45 20.70 7.13
CA ASP A 188 -15.12 21.20 7.51
C ASP A 188 -14.68 20.85 8.94
N GLU A 189 -15.55 20.25 9.78
CA GLU A 189 -15.12 19.63 11.05
C GLU A 189 -14.49 18.25 10.76
N GLY A 190 -13.29 18.29 10.17
CA GLY A 190 -12.59 17.20 9.50
C GLY A 190 -12.64 15.83 10.18
N MET A 191 -13.11 14.85 9.39
CA MET A 191 -13.15 13.42 9.68
C MET A 191 -13.71 13.08 11.07
N LEU A 192 -15.03 13.18 11.19
CA LEU A 192 -15.72 12.56 12.32
C LEU A 192 -15.47 11.04 12.23
N ASP A 193 -14.75 10.53 13.23
CA ASP A 193 -14.47 9.12 13.43
C ASP A 193 -15.79 8.39 13.77
N THR A 194 -16.62 8.21 12.73
CA THR A 194 -18.03 7.80 12.83
C THR A 194 -18.19 6.29 12.94
N ASP A 195 -17.13 5.53 12.67
CA ASP A 195 -17.16 4.07 12.74
C ASP A 195 -15.97 3.52 13.52
N ALA A 196 -16.03 2.24 13.88
CA ALA A 196 -15.01 1.64 14.75
C ALA A 196 -13.62 1.63 14.07
N ARG A 197 -13.55 1.50 12.74
CA ARG A 197 -12.28 1.53 12.01
C ARG A 197 -11.63 2.90 12.12
N THR A 198 -12.40 3.95 11.85
CA THR A 198 -11.94 5.33 11.90
C THR A 198 -11.59 5.76 13.33
N ARG A 199 -12.24 5.24 14.37
CA ARG A 199 -11.86 5.51 15.78
C ARG A 199 -10.68 4.70 16.27
N ALA A 200 -10.76 3.38 16.15
CA ALA A 200 -9.95 2.39 16.86
C ALA A 200 -8.86 1.71 15.99
N GLN A 201 -8.69 2.13 14.73
CA GLN A 201 -7.53 1.75 13.93
C GLN A 201 -6.94 2.97 13.23
N ASP A 202 -7.63 3.54 12.26
CA ASP A 202 -7.11 4.60 11.40
C ASP A 202 -6.91 5.89 12.21
N GLY A 203 -7.84 6.20 13.12
CA GLY A 203 -7.74 7.35 14.02
C GLY A 203 -6.63 7.21 15.06
N LEU A 204 -6.44 6.01 15.63
CA LEU A 204 -5.31 5.75 16.55
C LEU A 204 -3.98 5.97 15.84
N ILE A 205 -3.82 5.40 14.65
CA ILE A 205 -2.60 5.57 13.87
C ILE A 205 -2.39 7.05 13.54
N ARG A 206 -3.42 7.74 13.07
CA ARG A 206 -3.37 9.18 12.75
C ARG A 206 -3.03 10.06 13.96
N ARG A 207 -3.59 9.78 15.14
CA ARG A 207 -3.31 10.54 16.38
C ARG A 207 -1.91 10.29 16.92
N HIS A 208 -1.39 9.06 16.77
CA HIS A 208 -0.13 8.63 17.37
C HIS A 208 1.03 8.49 16.38
N ARG A 209 0.85 8.88 15.10
CA ARG A 209 1.88 8.74 14.05
C ARG A 209 3.26 9.28 14.41
N GLY A 210 3.33 10.37 15.19
CA GLY A 210 4.60 10.96 15.63
C GLY A 210 5.40 10.11 16.63
N VAL A 211 4.74 9.24 17.41
CA VAL A 211 5.39 8.37 18.40
C VAL A 211 5.46 6.90 17.98
N LEU A 212 4.66 6.51 16.99
CA LEU A 212 4.66 5.14 16.47
C LEU A 212 5.97 4.78 15.78
N GLY A 213 6.58 5.71 15.04
CA GLY A 213 7.90 5.49 14.43
C GLY A 213 8.97 5.13 15.46
N ALA A 214 9.16 5.98 16.48
CA ALA A 214 10.13 5.73 17.54
C ALA A 214 9.87 4.40 18.27
N PHE A 215 8.62 4.07 18.57
CA PHE A 215 8.27 2.79 19.18
C PHE A 215 8.70 1.60 18.33
N LEU A 216 8.48 1.64 17.01
CA LEU A 216 8.86 0.54 16.12
C LEU A 216 10.38 0.46 15.92
N GLU A 217 11.08 1.59 15.89
CA GLU A 217 12.54 1.63 15.80
C GLU A 217 13.21 1.04 17.04
N GLU A 218 12.66 1.30 18.23
CA GLU A 218 13.15 0.77 19.51
C GLU A 218 12.75 -0.69 19.77
N SER A 219 11.78 -1.21 19.02
CA SER A 219 11.30 -2.58 19.21
C SER A 219 12.39 -3.61 18.88
N GLY A 220 12.64 -4.50 19.84
CA GLY A 220 13.57 -5.62 19.72
C GLY A 220 12.92 -6.90 19.19
N THR A 221 11.72 -6.83 18.60
CA THR A 221 10.99 -8.02 18.12
C THR A 221 11.76 -8.71 17.00
N GLU A 222 12.07 -10.00 17.22
CA GLU A 222 12.75 -10.82 16.23
C GLU A 222 11.83 -11.13 15.04
N CYS A 223 12.34 -10.93 13.83
CA CYS A 223 11.59 -11.20 12.59
C CYS A 223 11.71 -12.69 12.25
N ALA A 224 10.58 -13.40 12.26
CA ALA A 224 10.57 -14.81 11.88
C ALA A 224 10.98 -15.00 10.41
N ALA A 225 11.72 -16.08 10.14
CA ALA A 225 12.02 -16.49 8.77
C ALA A 225 10.73 -16.93 8.06
N ILE A 226 10.59 -16.56 6.80
CA ILE A 226 9.46 -16.97 5.95
C ILE A 226 9.93 -18.07 5.01
N GLU A 227 9.20 -19.18 4.98
CA GLU A 227 9.43 -20.28 4.04
C GLU A 227 8.34 -20.33 2.95
N ASP A 228 7.11 -20.03 3.34
CA ASP A 228 5.92 -19.95 2.49
C ASP A 228 5.22 -18.60 2.73
N VAL A 229 5.16 -17.78 1.69
CA VAL A 229 4.61 -16.42 1.74
C VAL A 229 3.10 -16.44 1.98
N VAL A 230 2.38 -17.40 1.40
CA VAL A 230 0.92 -17.48 1.52
C VAL A 230 0.56 -17.89 2.94
N GLU A 231 1.22 -18.90 3.50
CA GLU A 231 1.00 -19.32 4.89
C GLU A 231 1.42 -18.23 5.89
N ALA A 232 2.55 -17.56 5.68
CA ALA A 232 2.97 -16.44 6.54
C ALA A 232 1.98 -15.27 6.46
N SER A 233 1.43 -14.98 5.28
CA SER A 233 0.38 -13.97 5.12
C SER A 233 -0.89 -14.35 5.88
N PHE A 234 -1.33 -15.61 5.79
CA PHE A 234 -2.44 -16.10 6.59
C PHE A 234 -2.19 -16.00 8.09
N ALA A 235 -0.99 -16.35 8.56
CA ALA A 235 -0.63 -16.22 9.97
C ALA A 235 -0.74 -14.76 10.44
N SER A 236 -0.21 -13.82 9.66
CA SER A 236 -0.33 -12.37 9.92
C SER A 236 -1.80 -11.92 9.98
N MET A 237 -2.60 -12.32 8.99
CA MET A 237 -4.03 -11.96 8.93
C MET A 237 -4.86 -12.59 10.06
N MET A 238 -4.58 -13.83 10.47
CA MET A 238 -5.26 -14.46 11.60
C MET A 238 -4.90 -13.75 12.91
N ALA A 239 -3.64 -13.35 13.09
CA ALA A 239 -3.21 -12.57 14.25
C ALA A 239 -3.86 -11.17 14.26
N ALA A 240 -4.00 -10.53 13.09
CA ALA A 240 -4.74 -9.28 12.94
C ALA A 240 -6.25 -9.45 13.22
N SER A 241 -6.85 -10.56 12.78
CA SER A 241 -8.25 -10.91 13.06
C SER A 241 -8.49 -11.16 14.55
N ALA A 242 -7.58 -11.84 15.25
CA ALA A 242 -7.68 -12.01 16.69
C ALA A 242 -7.60 -10.68 17.45
N ALA A 243 -6.81 -9.72 16.96
CA ALA A 243 -6.72 -8.38 17.54
C ALA A 243 -7.96 -7.51 17.24
N LEU A 244 -8.70 -7.80 16.17
CA LEU A 244 -9.91 -7.04 15.79
C LEU A 244 -10.95 -7.07 16.90
N ASP A 245 -11.19 -8.23 17.50
CA ASP A 245 -12.19 -8.39 18.56
C ASP A 245 -11.88 -7.49 19.75
N ALA A 246 -10.62 -7.40 20.15
CA ALA A 246 -10.19 -6.54 21.26
C ALA A 246 -10.34 -5.04 20.94
N LEU A 247 -10.03 -4.62 19.70
CA LEU A 247 -10.22 -3.22 19.28
C LEU A 247 -11.70 -2.83 19.22
N VAL A 248 -12.53 -3.71 18.66
CA VAL A 248 -13.97 -3.48 18.56
C VAL A 248 -14.61 -3.47 19.95
N GLU A 249 -14.16 -4.34 20.85
CA GLU A 249 -14.69 -4.36 22.22
C GLU A 249 -14.32 -3.09 22.99
N ALA A 250 -13.07 -2.63 22.90
CA ALA A 250 -12.65 -1.38 23.54
C ALA A 250 -13.51 -0.18 23.08
N ASP A 251 -13.76 -0.08 21.77
CA ASP A 251 -14.65 0.95 21.21
C ASP A 251 -16.09 0.82 21.70
N ARG A 252 -16.64 -0.41 21.66
CA ARG A 252 -18.03 -0.70 22.04
C ARG A 252 -18.30 -0.45 23.52
N GLU A 253 -17.39 -0.87 24.40
CA GLU A 253 -17.51 -0.63 25.83
C GLU A 253 -17.54 0.86 26.15
N LEU A 254 -16.71 1.67 25.47
CA LEU A 254 -16.69 3.11 25.65
C LEU A 254 -17.97 3.76 25.12
N LEU A 255 -18.45 3.37 23.94
CA LEU A 255 -19.73 3.87 23.41
C LEU A 255 -20.88 3.62 24.41
N SER A 256 -20.93 2.41 24.98
CA SER A 256 -21.93 2.05 25.98
C SER A 256 -21.76 2.83 27.29
N ARG A 257 -20.51 2.98 27.77
CA ARG A 257 -20.19 3.65 29.04
C ARG A 257 -20.56 5.14 29.02
N TRP A 258 -20.36 5.78 27.88
CA TRP A 258 -20.63 7.19 27.65
C TRP A 258 -22.05 7.47 27.11
N ASP A 259 -22.87 6.43 26.92
CA ASP A 259 -24.22 6.50 26.32
C ASP A 259 -24.23 7.26 24.97
N ILE A 260 -23.22 6.99 24.14
CA ILE A 260 -23.07 7.60 22.82
C ILE A 260 -23.97 6.85 21.82
N ARG A 261 -24.86 7.58 21.15
CA ARG A 261 -25.87 7.00 20.23
C ARG A 261 -25.79 7.54 18.80
N ASP A 262 -25.15 8.69 18.64
CA ASP A 262 -25.08 9.43 17.39
C ASP A 262 -23.83 10.34 17.39
N GLY A 263 -23.60 11.03 16.28
CA GLY A 263 -22.49 11.98 16.16
C GLY A 263 -22.56 13.14 17.16
N VAL A 264 -23.76 13.57 17.57
CA VAL A 264 -23.93 14.71 18.48
C VAL A 264 -23.47 14.36 19.89
N SER A 265 -23.95 13.23 20.42
CA SER A 265 -23.53 12.69 21.71
C SER A 265 -22.05 12.33 21.73
N TYR A 266 -21.50 11.84 20.60
CA TYR A 266 -20.07 11.62 20.45
C TYR A 266 -19.26 12.92 20.53
N CYS A 267 -19.61 13.94 19.74
CA CYS A 267 -18.90 15.23 19.72
C CYS A 267 -18.84 15.88 21.10
N ALA A 268 -19.90 15.73 21.91
CA ALA A 268 -19.95 16.28 23.27
C ALA A 268 -18.89 15.70 24.23
N VAL A 269 -18.38 14.48 23.97
CA VAL A 269 -17.42 13.78 24.84
C VAL A 269 -16.15 13.33 24.10
N ARG A 270 -16.01 13.67 22.81
CA ARG A 270 -15.02 13.13 21.88
C ARG A 270 -13.59 13.11 22.42
N GLU A 271 -13.11 14.21 22.98
CA GLU A 271 -11.73 14.29 23.47
C GLU A 271 -11.48 13.31 24.63
N THR A 272 -12.41 13.19 25.57
CA THR A 272 -12.28 12.26 26.71
C THR A 272 -12.46 10.82 26.25
N PHE A 273 -13.43 10.57 25.38
CA PHE A 273 -13.63 9.26 24.76
C PHE A 273 -12.36 8.78 24.05
N LEU A 274 -11.77 9.62 23.19
CA LEU A 274 -10.57 9.26 22.44
C LEU A 274 -9.37 9.04 23.34
N ALA A 275 -9.21 9.82 24.41
CA ALA A 275 -8.14 9.59 25.38
C ALA A 275 -8.27 8.24 26.12
N GLU A 276 -9.49 7.82 26.47
CA GLU A 276 -9.73 6.49 27.05
C GLU A 276 -9.51 5.38 26.01
N LEU A 277 -10.00 5.55 24.77
CA LEU A 277 -9.76 4.60 23.70
C LEU A 277 -8.27 4.45 23.39
N ASP A 278 -7.52 5.56 23.38
CA ASP A 278 -6.08 5.55 23.17
C ASP A 278 -5.37 4.76 24.28
N HIS A 279 -5.81 4.87 25.54
CA HIS A 279 -5.24 4.08 26.63
C HIS A 279 -5.45 2.57 26.44
N ASP A 280 -6.68 2.17 26.07
CA ASP A 280 -7.08 0.77 26.02
C ASP A 280 -6.64 0.07 24.71
N ALA A 281 -6.68 0.78 23.58
CA ALA A 281 -6.51 0.19 22.24
C ALA A 281 -5.15 0.47 21.58
N LEU A 282 -4.43 1.54 21.97
CA LEU A 282 -3.11 1.83 21.36
C LEU A 282 -2.09 0.71 21.55
N PRO A 283 -1.98 0.01 22.70
CA PRO A 283 -1.05 -1.12 22.85
C PRO A 283 -1.30 -2.24 21.83
N ILE A 284 -2.57 -2.49 21.48
CA ILE A 284 -2.97 -3.50 20.50
C ILE A 284 -2.48 -3.08 19.11
N VAL A 285 -2.75 -1.84 18.70
CA VAL A 285 -2.31 -1.30 17.42
C VAL A 285 -0.77 -1.31 17.33
N ARG A 286 -0.08 -0.88 18.38
CA ARG A 286 1.39 -0.92 18.44
C ARG A 286 1.94 -2.32 18.21
N ALA A 287 1.42 -3.32 18.92
CA ALA A 287 1.84 -4.70 18.74
C ALA A 287 1.56 -5.21 17.32
N ARG A 288 0.43 -4.82 16.70
CA ARG A 288 0.13 -5.19 15.29
C ARG A 288 1.11 -4.55 14.32
N LEU A 289 1.38 -3.25 14.43
CA LEU A 289 2.31 -2.57 13.54
C LEU A 289 3.75 -3.11 13.69
N ASP A 290 4.12 -3.53 14.90
CA ASP A 290 5.41 -4.15 15.16
C ASP A 290 5.56 -5.52 14.49
N GLU A 291 4.55 -6.38 14.63
CA GLU A 291 4.49 -7.66 13.91
C GLU A 291 4.43 -7.45 12.39
N SER A 292 3.71 -6.44 11.90
CA SER A 292 3.69 -6.08 10.48
C SER A 292 5.07 -5.67 9.98
N ALA A 293 5.84 -4.89 10.75
CA ALA A 293 7.21 -4.53 10.39
C ALA A 293 8.13 -5.76 10.32
N CYS A 294 7.98 -6.71 11.25
CA CYS A 294 8.68 -7.99 11.19
C CYS A 294 8.29 -8.83 9.97
N PHE A 295 6.99 -8.90 9.66
CA PHE A 295 6.48 -9.62 8.49
C PHE A 295 7.01 -9.02 7.19
N CYS A 296 6.97 -7.69 7.06
CA CYS A 296 7.57 -6.95 5.95
C CYS A 296 9.07 -7.27 5.79
N ALA A 297 9.84 -7.21 6.88
CA ALA A 297 11.28 -7.53 6.85
C ALA A 297 11.52 -8.98 6.41
N GLY A 298 10.75 -9.93 6.95
CA GLY A 298 10.81 -11.35 6.58
C GLY A 298 10.54 -11.59 5.10
N LEU A 299 9.58 -10.88 4.49
CA LEU A 299 9.25 -11.01 3.06
C LEU A 299 10.37 -10.49 2.17
N LEU A 300 11.01 -9.37 2.55
CA LEU A 300 12.17 -8.85 1.84
C LEU A 300 13.37 -9.81 1.96
N VAL A 301 13.62 -10.36 3.15
CA VAL A 301 14.67 -11.38 3.35
C VAL A 301 14.40 -12.63 2.49
N TYR A 302 13.16 -13.11 2.48
CA TYR A 302 12.74 -14.24 1.65
C TYR A 302 13.00 -13.97 0.16
N ALA A 303 12.54 -12.83 -0.34
CA ALA A 303 12.64 -12.49 -1.75
C ALA A 303 14.11 -12.31 -2.18
N ALA A 304 14.91 -11.60 -1.39
CA ALA A 304 16.33 -11.40 -1.68
C ALA A 304 17.11 -12.71 -1.60
N SER A 305 16.87 -13.56 -0.60
CA SER A 305 17.56 -14.85 -0.46
C SER A 305 17.36 -15.71 -1.72
N ARG A 306 16.11 -15.88 -2.16
CA ARG A 306 15.78 -16.69 -3.36
C ARG A 306 16.14 -16.02 -4.68
N GLY A 307 16.15 -14.70 -4.74
CA GLY A 307 16.55 -13.93 -5.92
C GLY A 307 18.07 -13.96 -6.15
N MET A 308 18.85 -13.99 -5.07
CA MET A 308 20.32 -14.03 -5.10
C MET A 308 20.89 -15.44 -5.22
N GLU A 309 20.09 -16.49 -4.95
CA GLU A 309 20.47 -17.88 -5.22
C GLU A 309 20.93 -18.02 -6.67
N ARG A 310 22.17 -18.52 -6.84
CA ARG A 310 22.69 -18.83 -8.17
C ARG A 310 21.84 -19.97 -8.74
N PRO A 311 21.38 -19.89 -10.00
CA PRO A 311 20.79 -21.04 -10.65
C PRO A 311 21.79 -22.19 -10.54
N ASN A 312 21.33 -23.35 -10.07
CA ASN A 312 22.15 -24.55 -10.05
C ASN A 312 22.44 -24.93 -11.51
N VAL A 313 23.57 -24.44 -12.05
CA VAL A 313 24.05 -24.84 -13.36
C VAL A 313 24.42 -26.29 -13.22
N VAL A 314 23.49 -27.19 -13.58
CA VAL A 314 23.84 -28.57 -13.89
C VAL A 314 24.99 -28.48 -14.88
N ALA A 315 26.16 -29.00 -14.48
CA ALA A 315 27.36 -29.03 -15.27
C ALA A 315 27.11 -29.78 -16.58
N GLY A 316 26.64 -29.04 -17.59
CA GLY A 316 26.36 -29.50 -18.94
C GLY A 316 27.21 -28.68 -19.90
N SER A 317 28.42 -29.18 -20.16
CA SER A 317 29.22 -28.95 -21.37
C SER A 317 29.24 -27.52 -21.93
N SER A 318 30.32 -26.81 -21.60
CA SER A 318 30.80 -25.60 -22.27
C SER A 318 30.78 -25.72 -23.80
N PRO A 319 30.16 -24.78 -24.55
CA PRO A 319 30.49 -24.56 -25.94
C PRO A 319 31.64 -23.56 -26.01
N THR A 320 32.82 -24.05 -26.39
CA THR A 320 33.98 -23.24 -26.74
C THR A 320 33.64 -22.35 -27.94
N ALA A 321 33.56 -21.03 -27.74
CA ALA A 321 33.52 -20.06 -28.82
C ALA A 321 34.96 -19.71 -29.26
N PRO A 322 35.29 -19.70 -30.56
CA PRO A 322 36.61 -19.30 -31.02
C PRO A 322 36.74 -17.77 -31.03
N ARG A 323 37.95 -17.33 -30.66
CA ARG A 323 38.41 -15.93 -30.67
C ARG A 323 38.60 -15.44 -32.12
N PRO A 324 38.13 -14.24 -32.51
CA PRO A 324 38.54 -13.64 -33.76
C PRO A 324 39.91 -12.97 -33.62
N GLU A 325 40.81 -13.30 -34.56
CA GLU A 325 42.09 -12.65 -34.77
C GLU A 325 41.92 -11.20 -35.25
N ALA A 326 42.91 -10.39 -34.89
CA ALA A 326 43.04 -9.00 -35.23
C ALA A 326 43.32 -8.79 -36.73
N LEU A 327 42.68 -7.78 -37.32
CA LEU A 327 43.25 -7.08 -38.48
C LEU A 327 43.34 -5.59 -38.21
N ALA A 328 44.53 -5.09 -38.56
CA ALA A 328 45.05 -3.77 -38.31
C ALA A 328 44.49 -2.71 -39.28
N GLY A 329 44.48 -1.47 -38.79
CA GLY A 329 44.88 -0.28 -39.54
C GLY A 329 43.84 0.35 -40.46
N SER A 330 43.39 1.57 -40.12
CA SER A 330 43.83 2.80 -40.80
C SER A 330 43.02 4.01 -40.35
N ARG A 331 43.71 5.09 -39.96
CA ARG A 331 43.22 6.47 -39.89
C ARG A 331 43.84 7.21 -41.09
N PRO A 332 43.18 8.22 -41.69
CA PRO A 332 43.57 9.59 -41.35
C PRO A 332 42.40 10.59 -41.29
N GLN A 333 42.76 11.80 -40.86
CA GLN A 333 41.96 12.95 -40.44
C GLN A 333 41.36 13.75 -41.61
N GLY A 334 40.36 14.60 -41.30
CA GLY A 334 39.99 15.73 -42.15
C GLY A 334 38.72 16.45 -41.70
N ARG A 335 38.87 17.60 -41.02
CA ARG A 335 37.85 18.66 -40.88
C ARG A 335 38.06 19.67 -42.02
N PRO A 336 37.02 20.39 -42.47
CA PRO A 336 36.83 21.73 -41.90
C PRO A 336 35.35 22.11 -41.66
N GLU A 337 35.15 22.96 -40.66
CA GLU A 337 33.94 23.79 -40.44
C GLU A 337 34.10 25.09 -41.26
N PRO A 338 33.02 25.81 -41.65
CA PRO A 338 32.43 26.79 -40.72
C PRO A 338 30.93 27.14 -40.91
N GLY A 339 30.33 27.70 -39.85
CA GLY A 339 29.14 28.56 -39.98
C GLY A 339 28.26 28.62 -38.73
N ALA A 340 28.36 29.71 -37.96
CA ALA A 340 27.66 29.91 -36.69
C ALA A 340 26.38 30.78 -36.81
N LYS A 341 25.35 30.34 -36.06
CA LYS A 341 24.23 31.07 -35.39
C LYS A 341 23.13 31.75 -36.23
N PRO A 342 21.91 31.99 -35.67
CA PRO A 342 21.55 32.04 -34.24
C PRO A 342 20.39 31.15 -33.75
N ALA A 343 20.37 31.03 -32.43
CA ALA A 343 19.40 30.34 -31.59
C ALA A 343 17.98 30.92 -31.73
N ALA A 344 17.00 30.03 -31.78
CA ALA A 344 15.62 30.30 -31.41
C ALA A 344 15.23 29.33 -30.28
N THR A 345 14.84 29.92 -29.16
CA THR A 345 14.20 29.31 -28.00
C THR A 345 12.92 28.59 -28.45
N VAL A 346 12.78 27.30 -28.14
CA VAL A 346 11.49 26.61 -28.26
C VAL A 346 11.17 25.95 -26.94
N GLU A 347 10.12 26.47 -26.31
CA GLU A 347 9.44 25.94 -25.14
C GLU A 347 9.05 24.48 -25.38
N THR A 348 9.52 23.58 -24.52
CA THR A 348 9.16 22.16 -24.54
C THR A 348 7.76 21.96 -23.95
N LYS A 349 6.75 22.06 -24.82
CA LYS A 349 5.44 21.42 -24.62
C LYS A 349 5.62 19.91 -24.82
N PRO A 350 5.14 19.01 -23.95
CA PRO A 350 5.23 17.58 -24.20
C PRO A 350 4.35 17.24 -25.41
N ALA A 351 4.98 16.87 -26.53
CA ALA A 351 4.27 16.46 -27.74
C ALA A 351 3.62 15.09 -27.50
N VAL A 352 2.31 15.09 -27.26
CA VAL A 352 1.48 13.87 -27.23
C VAL A 352 1.55 13.24 -28.62
N SER A 353 2.37 12.19 -28.75
CA SER A 353 2.54 11.49 -30.03
C SER A 353 1.37 10.52 -30.24
N PHE A 354 0.61 10.65 -31.32
CA PHE A 354 -0.46 9.69 -31.66
C PHE A 354 0.09 8.58 -32.57
N ILE A 355 -0.37 7.35 -32.39
CA ILE A 355 0.11 6.16 -33.10
C ILE A 355 -0.99 5.66 -34.03
N GLY A 356 -0.74 5.62 -35.33
CA GLY A 356 -1.58 4.97 -36.34
C GLY A 356 -0.90 3.73 -36.93
N SER A 357 -1.65 2.96 -37.74
CA SER A 357 -1.11 1.86 -38.52
C SER A 357 -1.15 2.17 -40.02
N LYS A 358 -0.13 1.75 -40.77
CA LYS A 358 -0.16 1.79 -42.25
C LYS A 358 -1.38 1.05 -42.82
N ASN A 359 -1.85 0.01 -42.14
CA ASN A 359 -2.91 -0.90 -42.61
C ASN A 359 -4.31 -0.58 -42.05
N SER A 360 -4.48 0.49 -41.29
CA SER A 360 -5.76 0.86 -40.69
C SER A 360 -5.98 2.37 -40.77
N THR A 361 -7.21 2.81 -41.01
CA THR A 361 -7.55 4.23 -40.98
C THR A 361 -7.55 4.80 -39.55
N LYS A 362 -7.35 4.01 -38.50
CA LYS A 362 -7.45 4.49 -37.11
C LYS A 362 -6.13 5.01 -36.54
N PHE A 363 -6.21 6.05 -35.70
CA PHE A 363 -5.11 6.52 -34.84
C PHE A 363 -5.47 6.41 -33.35
N HIS A 364 -4.45 6.32 -32.51
CA HIS A 364 -4.54 5.94 -31.11
C HIS A 364 -3.62 6.81 -30.24
N VAL A 365 -3.90 6.92 -28.94
CA VAL A 365 -2.93 7.44 -27.97
C VAL A 365 -1.86 6.38 -27.63
N PRO A 366 -0.66 6.79 -27.16
CA PRO A 366 0.32 5.86 -26.60
C PRO A 366 -0.30 5.08 -25.44
N GLY A 367 -0.23 3.75 -25.50
CA GLY A 367 -0.81 2.88 -24.47
C GLY A 367 -2.21 2.34 -24.78
N CYS A 368 -2.85 2.74 -25.89
CA CYS A 368 -4.04 2.04 -26.35
C CYS A 368 -3.72 0.57 -26.67
N ARG A 369 -4.57 -0.37 -26.22
CA ARG A 369 -4.45 -1.81 -26.51
C ARG A 369 -4.27 -2.13 -28.00
N TRP A 370 -4.90 -1.34 -28.88
CA TRP A 370 -4.75 -1.52 -30.32
C TRP A 370 -3.41 -0.99 -30.83
N ALA A 371 -2.91 0.11 -30.26
CA ALA A 371 -1.61 0.69 -30.60
C ALA A 371 -0.44 -0.21 -30.19
N THR A 372 -0.53 -0.87 -29.03
CA THR A 372 0.51 -1.80 -28.55
C THR A 372 0.64 -3.03 -29.45
N ASN A 373 -0.46 -3.45 -30.08
CA ASN A 373 -0.49 -4.57 -31.03
C ASN A 373 -0.05 -4.21 -32.46
N ILE A 374 0.23 -2.93 -32.75
CA ILE A 374 0.79 -2.53 -34.05
C ILE A 374 2.27 -2.91 -34.06
N LYS A 375 2.67 -3.75 -35.03
CA LYS A 375 4.09 -4.08 -35.27
C LYS A 375 4.89 -2.79 -35.53
N PRO A 376 6.13 -2.65 -35.00
CA PRO A 376 6.93 -1.43 -35.17
C PRO A 376 7.03 -0.94 -36.62
N ASP A 377 7.25 -1.85 -37.57
CA ASP A 377 7.38 -1.54 -39.00
C ASP A 377 6.11 -0.95 -39.65
N ASN A 378 4.96 -1.16 -39.01
CA ASN A 378 3.65 -0.72 -39.45
C ASN A 378 3.12 0.49 -38.66
N ARG A 379 3.91 1.04 -37.72
CA ARG A 379 3.52 2.23 -36.96
C ARG A 379 3.75 3.50 -37.78
N VAL A 380 2.81 4.44 -37.66
CA VAL A 380 2.93 5.82 -38.14
C VAL A 380 2.72 6.70 -36.92
N ILE A 381 3.62 7.65 -36.68
CA ILE A 381 3.56 8.55 -35.53
C ILE A 381 3.13 9.92 -36.02
N PHE A 382 2.14 10.52 -35.36
CA PHE A 382 1.66 11.87 -35.61
C PHE A 382 1.97 12.74 -34.38
N GLY A 383 2.35 13.99 -34.60
CA GLY A 383 2.61 14.96 -33.54
C GLY A 383 1.33 15.57 -32.95
N SER A 384 0.17 15.40 -33.61
CA SER A 384 -1.14 15.84 -33.10
C SER A 384 -2.31 15.06 -33.70
N ALA A 385 -3.47 15.12 -33.04
CA ALA A 385 -4.72 14.56 -33.57
C ALA A 385 -5.14 15.26 -34.87
N ALA A 386 -4.91 16.57 -34.99
CA ALA A 386 -5.18 17.34 -36.20
C ALA A 386 -4.35 16.85 -37.40
N GLU A 387 -3.07 16.54 -37.18
CA GLU A 387 -2.20 15.97 -38.21
C GLU A 387 -2.67 14.57 -38.65
N ALA A 388 -3.07 13.73 -37.69
CA ALA A 388 -3.61 12.40 -37.99
C ALA A 388 -4.90 12.48 -38.82
N ARG A 389 -5.80 13.43 -38.50
CA ARG A 389 -7.03 13.66 -39.27
C ARG A 389 -6.77 14.24 -40.65
N ALA A 390 -5.82 15.17 -40.78
CA ALA A 390 -5.38 15.70 -42.08
C ALA A 390 -4.79 14.59 -42.97
N ALA A 391 -4.15 13.58 -42.37
CA ALA A 391 -3.69 12.36 -43.05
C ALA A 391 -4.80 11.33 -43.32
N GLY A 392 -6.08 11.69 -43.12
CA GLY A 392 -7.24 10.85 -43.38
C GLY A 392 -7.46 9.74 -42.34
N ARG A 393 -6.95 9.91 -41.11
CA ARG A 393 -7.11 8.94 -40.03
C ARG A 393 -8.25 9.31 -39.09
N GLU A 394 -8.96 8.30 -38.59
CA GLU A 394 -10.07 8.42 -37.67
C GLU A 394 -9.65 8.10 -36.23
N PRO A 395 -10.21 8.79 -35.22
CA PRO A 395 -9.92 8.49 -33.82
C PRO A 395 -10.43 7.09 -33.46
N CYS A 396 -9.63 6.34 -32.71
CA CYS A 396 -10.06 5.04 -32.22
C CYS A 396 -11.17 5.19 -31.17
N SER A 397 -12.35 4.63 -31.45
CA SER A 397 -13.50 4.62 -30.53
C SER A 397 -13.24 3.97 -29.16
N THR A 398 -12.17 3.18 -29.01
CA THR A 398 -11.80 2.54 -27.74
C THR A 398 -10.96 3.45 -26.85
N CYS A 399 -10.06 4.26 -27.42
CA CYS A 399 -9.20 5.15 -26.63
C CYS A 399 -9.57 6.62 -26.75
N ASP A 400 -10.64 6.92 -27.50
CA ASP A 400 -11.23 8.24 -27.73
C ASP A 400 -10.22 9.38 -27.64
N PRO A 401 -9.23 9.44 -28.56
CA PRO A 401 -8.18 10.45 -28.51
C PRO A 401 -8.81 11.83 -28.66
N LYS A 402 -8.92 12.55 -27.53
CA LYS A 402 -9.35 13.95 -27.49
C LYS A 402 -8.30 14.85 -28.12
N ASP A 403 -8.77 15.95 -28.69
CA ASP A 403 -7.95 16.94 -29.39
C ASP A 403 -6.91 17.64 -28.53
#